data_AF-W6Z8T7-F1
#
_entry.id   AF-W6Z8T7-F1
#
_cell.length_a   1.000
_cell.length_b   1.000
_cell.length_c   1.000
_cell.angle_alpha   90.00
_cell.angle_beta   90.00
_cell.angle_gamma   90.00
#
_symmetry.space_group_name_H-M   'P 1'
#
loop_
_entity.id
_entity.type
_entity.pdbx_description
1 polymer ?
#
loop_
_entity_poly.entity_id
_entity_poly.type
_entity_poly.pdbx_seq_one_letter_code
_entity_poly.pdbx_strand_id
1 'polypeptide(L)'
;MASRQRGFLSSPQAAPNGRDSSRGIMGFFKRFRRHKTPKKNESRPRNDFYAPAIPEYHGPDQFVRLPDHVLRRIFEHVCPHSTDETLDGSEDSGNDGCMSCDMRDLAHCALTKRQWYGIAAGLLYNSIRIDAVHYCELEEIYADQRRRKSRNGDEIDAPTERLQQLGQSVRGNQYLGQRVRFIKLPYMTREACKADLARTVSGCPNLEYIDLPDGFYGGDQSCQLLRQELQGRCPHIKRMKYTEGGEQALESLLQGYWQELITVELNKIHIEPSILRQVFGMLPRLKELTIIGAPWLNDSTFHDAPGIPNFPALEILRLEKCHTVTAYGLAQFLHNPMCSARLRTLVLKDCAGFPVASLHIVLQAAVNLRTLEYTATVSASLPLDPIPPMNSYTLHKLNFEVVSSAANQVYPPAASYYQYLAKSLMSNSLPALRQLWVRDPDFPEILTLAPPIRPFSEAPPPIFNQPLEVYSKGLDELDWIFTSIMPPEGQQRRASMSVGRPLSSYSAHKGLGPQWGGDARKSIVVPNGFGGFLAIPADNDGRPRSAGHMAPSGGFGHGYSNSLGGREPSPRASWMTHVGREKRASRADLWR
;
A
#
# COMPACT_ATOMS: atom_id res chain seq x y z
N MET A 1 -13.41 -76.12 -29.22
CA MET A 1 -12.11 -75.93 -28.53
C MET A 1 -12.23 -74.64 -27.70
N ALA A 2 -12.87 -74.68 -26.52
CA ALA A 2 -12.34 -75.02 -25.18
C ALA A 2 -11.28 -73.97 -24.73
N SER A 3 -11.48 -73.01 -23.82
CA SER A 3 -12.24 -72.82 -22.55
C SER A 3 -11.57 -73.34 -21.25
N ARG A 4 -11.30 -72.37 -20.36
CA ARG A 4 -11.30 -72.36 -18.86
C ARG A 4 -10.47 -73.36 -18.04
N GLN A 5 -9.79 -72.81 -17.03
CA GLN A 5 -9.76 -73.21 -15.59
C GLN A 5 -8.89 -72.19 -14.79
N ARG A 6 -8.91 -72.00 -13.46
CA ARG A 6 -9.88 -71.77 -12.35
C ARG A 6 -9.07 -71.95 -11.03
N GLY A 7 -9.40 -71.21 -9.96
CA GLY A 7 -9.03 -71.50 -8.54
C GLY A 7 -8.08 -70.45 -7.92
N PHE A 8 -8.37 -69.58 -6.95
CA PHE A 8 -9.22 -69.48 -5.73
C PHE A 8 -8.73 -70.20 -4.44
N LEU A 9 -8.41 -69.36 -3.42
CA LEU A 9 -8.78 -69.37 -1.98
C LEU A 9 -8.07 -70.21 -0.87
N SER A 10 -7.67 -69.45 0.18
CA SER A 10 -7.87 -69.59 1.66
C SER A 10 -7.07 -70.55 2.57
N SER A 11 -6.31 -69.96 3.53
CA SER A 11 -6.21 -70.10 5.04
C SER A 11 -6.40 -71.45 5.78
N PRO A 12 -6.15 -71.63 7.13
CA PRO A 12 -5.28 -70.97 8.15
C PRO A 12 -4.57 -71.94 9.20
N GLN A 13 -3.85 -71.35 10.19
CA GLN A 13 -3.63 -71.75 11.62
C GLN A 13 -2.82 -73.00 12.03
N ALA A 14 -1.79 -72.80 12.92
CA ALA A 14 -1.54 -73.57 14.16
C ALA A 14 -0.32 -73.02 14.97
N ALA A 15 -0.42 -72.99 16.31
CA ALA A 15 0.65 -72.79 17.33
C ALA A 15 0.94 -74.16 18.03
N PRO A 16 1.59 -74.34 19.21
CA PRO A 16 2.48 -73.51 20.08
C PRO A 16 3.69 -74.30 20.73
N ASN A 17 4.36 -73.65 21.71
CA ASN A 17 5.06 -74.17 22.92
C ASN A 17 6.59 -74.45 22.97
N GLY A 18 7.22 -73.90 24.03
CA GLY A 18 8.51 -74.32 24.59
C GLY A 18 9.09 -73.35 25.63
N ARG A 19 8.84 -73.60 26.93
CA ARG A 19 9.44 -72.90 28.09
C ARG A 19 10.77 -73.56 28.47
N ASP A 20 11.73 -72.79 29.02
CA ASP A 20 12.39 -73.22 30.26
C ASP A 20 13.02 -72.06 31.07
N SER A 21 13.10 -72.27 32.38
CA SER A 21 13.32 -71.28 33.44
C SER A 21 14.74 -71.35 34.03
N SER A 22 15.25 -70.25 34.62
CA SER A 22 15.75 -70.27 36.01
C SER A 22 16.27 -68.91 36.55
N ARG A 23 15.65 -68.54 37.69
CA ARG A 23 16.24 -68.04 38.96
C ARG A 23 16.98 -66.68 38.97
N GLY A 24 16.50 -65.82 39.88
CA GLY A 24 16.95 -64.45 40.08
C GLY A 24 18.03 -64.26 41.13
N ILE A 25 18.36 -62.99 41.40
CA ILE A 25 19.04 -62.49 42.60
C ILE A 25 18.55 -61.06 42.85
N MET A 26 18.11 -60.81 44.08
CA MET A 26 17.80 -59.48 44.63
C MET A 26 19.08 -58.71 44.97
N GLY A 27 19.03 -57.39 44.79
CA GLY A 27 19.51 -56.46 45.83
C GLY A 27 20.76 -55.62 45.56
N PHE A 28 20.64 -54.33 45.92
CA PHE A 28 21.70 -53.35 46.23
C PHE A 28 22.57 -52.91 45.03
N PHE A 29 22.55 -51.64 44.58
CA PHE A 29 23.12 -50.50 45.30
C PHE A 29 22.46 -49.15 44.92
N LYS A 30 22.01 -48.45 45.97
CA LYS A 30 22.27 -47.05 46.31
C LYS A 30 22.16 -45.97 45.21
N ARG A 31 21.08 -45.18 45.35
CA ARG A 31 21.08 -43.70 45.44
C ARG A 31 22.35 -43.01 44.94
N PHE A 32 22.33 -42.56 43.68
CA PHE A 32 23.00 -41.32 43.30
C PHE A 32 21.93 -40.24 43.10
N ARG A 33 21.55 -39.62 44.23
CA ARG A 33 20.90 -38.30 44.24
C ARG A 33 21.93 -37.32 43.69
N ARG A 34 21.89 -37.05 42.39
CA ARG A 34 22.63 -35.94 41.82
C ARG A 34 21.93 -34.67 42.28
N HIS A 35 22.46 -34.01 43.30
CA HIS A 35 22.07 -32.66 43.66
C HIS A 35 22.22 -31.80 42.40
N LYS A 36 21.11 -31.44 41.77
CA LYS A 36 21.07 -30.33 40.83
C LYS A 36 21.38 -29.09 41.65
N THR A 37 22.61 -28.60 41.52
CA THR A 37 22.91 -27.21 41.83
C THR A 37 21.93 -26.34 41.05
N PRO A 38 21.26 -25.36 41.68
CA PRO A 38 20.44 -24.44 40.93
C PRO A 38 21.37 -23.71 39.97
N LYS A 39 21.14 -23.86 38.66
CA LYS A 39 21.72 -22.95 37.67
C LYS A 39 21.26 -21.57 38.08
N LYS A 40 22.20 -20.77 38.54
CA LYS A 40 22.04 -19.34 38.81
C LYS A 40 21.60 -18.73 37.47
N ASN A 41 20.29 -18.54 37.30
CA ASN A 41 19.80 -17.61 36.30
C ASN A 41 20.47 -16.28 36.65
N GLU A 42 21.31 -15.76 35.76
CA GLU A 42 21.60 -14.34 35.75
C GLU A 42 20.30 -13.63 35.38
N SER A 43 19.41 -13.50 36.36
CA SER A 43 18.46 -12.42 36.39
C SER A 43 19.30 -11.15 36.42
N ARG A 44 19.44 -10.49 35.26
CA ARG A 44 19.76 -9.06 35.24
C ARG A 44 18.81 -8.42 36.25
N PRO A 45 19.29 -7.79 37.34
CA PRO A 45 18.40 -7.06 38.21
C PRO A 45 17.76 -5.99 37.33
N ARG A 46 16.44 -6.09 37.15
CA ARG A 46 15.65 -5.01 36.61
C ARG A 46 16.00 -3.81 37.49
N ASN A 47 16.54 -2.76 36.89
CA ASN A 47 16.99 -1.57 37.60
C ASN A 47 15.73 -0.79 38.01
N ASP A 48 14.97 -1.34 38.96
CA ASP A 48 13.71 -0.80 39.47
C ASP A 48 13.92 0.50 40.29
N PHE A 49 15.17 0.93 40.45
CA PHE A 49 15.53 2.17 41.16
C PHE A 49 15.21 3.47 40.40
N TYR A 50 14.77 3.38 39.15
CA TYR A 50 14.34 4.54 38.35
C TYR A 50 12.95 4.38 37.74
N ALA A 51 12.14 3.43 38.21
CA ALA A 51 10.72 3.46 37.90
C ALA A 51 10.08 4.55 38.77
N PRO A 52 9.47 5.61 38.18
CA PRO A 52 8.68 6.54 38.98
C PRO A 52 7.64 5.73 39.75
N ALA A 53 7.49 6.00 41.04
CA ALA A 53 6.48 5.37 41.87
C ALA A 53 5.11 5.63 41.24
N ILE A 54 4.61 4.68 40.45
CA ILE A 54 3.26 4.73 39.93
C ILE A 54 2.38 4.61 41.19
N PRO A 55 1.58 5.62 41.53
CA PRO A 55 0.70 5.52 42.69
C PRO A 55 -0.13 4.24 42.53
N GLU A 56 -0.04 3.33 43.50
CA GLU A 56 -0.90 2.15 43.51
C GLU A 56 -2.34 2.63 43.56
N TYR A 57 -3.02 2.55 42.41
CA TYR A 57 -4.42 2.92 42.31
C TYR A 57 -5.24 1.86 43.06
N HIS A 58 -5.62 2.18 44.29
CA HIS A 58 -6.52 1.37 45.12
C HIS A 58 -8.00 1.66 44.87
N GLY A 59 -8.33 2.44 43.83
CA GLY A 59 -9.70 2.68 43.42
C GLY A 59 -10.34 1.46 42.76
N PRO A 60 -11.67 1.43 42.59
CA PRO A 60 -12.33 0.35 41.87
C PRO A 60 -11.79 0.26 40.44
N ASP A 61 -11.56 -0.97 39.98
CA ASP A 61 -11.08 -1.25 38.63
C ASP A 61 -12.06 -0.70 37.58
N GLN A 62 -11.68 0.42 36.97
CA GLN A 62 -12.48 1.10 35.95
C GLN A 62 -12.42 0.35 34.60
N PHE A 63 -11.44 -0.53 34.39
CA PHE A 63 -11.34 -1.36 33.17
C PHE A 63 -12.51 -2.34 33.06
N VAL A 64 -13.15 -2.68 34.19
CA VAL A 64 -14.35 -3.53 34.21
C VAL A 64 -15.55 -2.87 33.50
N ARG A 65 -15.58 -1.53 33.46
CA ARG A 65 -16.71 -0.72 32.96
C ARG A 65 -16.45 -0.05 31.61
N LEU A 66 -15.29 -0.31 30.99
CA LEU A 66 -14.97 0.32 29.71
C LEU A 66 -16.03 -0.03 28.66
N PRO A 67 -16.61 0.98 27.99
CA PRO A 67 -17.49 0.74 26.86
C PRO A 67 -16.77 0.03 25.71
N ASP A 68 -17.48 -0.84 25.01
CA ASP A 68 -16.93 -1.68 23.94
C ASP A 68 -16.23 -0.89 22.83
N HIS A 69 -16.73 0.30 22.47
CA HIS A 69 -16.10 1.16 21.46
C HIS A 69 -14.77 1.79 21.94
N VAL A 70 -14.64 2.08 23.24
CA VAL A 70 -13.37 2.56 23.81
C VAL A 70 -12.37 1.42 23.85
N LEU A 71 -12.81 0.23 24.27
CA LEU A 71 -11.97 -0.95 24.29
C LEU A 71 -11.50 -1.34 22.88
N ARG A 72 -12.38 -1.23 21.89
CA ARG A 72 -12.02 -1.42 20.48
C ARG A 72 -10.89 -0.48 20.07
N ARG A 73 -11.04 0.83 20.31
CA ARG A 73 -9.98 1.81 20.00
C ARG A 73 -8.66 1.49 20.69
N ILE A 74 -8.69 1.05 21.95
CA ILE A 74 -7.48 0.62 22.66
C ILE A 74 -6.83 -0.56 21.93
N PHE A 75 -7.60 -1.58 21.55
CA PHE A 75 -7.08 -2.74 20.83
C PHE A 75 -6.59 -2.43 19.42
N GLU A 76 -7.19 -1.44 18.74
CA GLU A 76 -6.68 -0.92 17.47
C GLU A 76 -5.28 -0.30 17.64
N HIS A 77 -4.95 0.26 18.81
CA HIS A 77 -3.58 0.73 19.10
C HIS A 77 -2.63 -0.40 19.53
N VAL A 78 -3.15 -1.50 20.08
CA VAL A 78 -2.35 -2.70 20.42
C VAL A 78 -1.95 -3.46 19.17
N CYS A 79 -2.85 -3.51 18.17
CA CYS A 79 -2.59 -4.18 16.91
C CYS A 79 -3.08 -3.32 15.73
N PRO A 80 -2.30 -2.29 15.33
CA PRO A 80 -2.73 -1.32 14.32
C PRO A 80 -3.05 -1.96 12.97
N HIS A 81 -2.27 -2.95 12.56
CA HIS A 81 -2.43 -3.60 11.27
C HIS A 81 -3.68 -4.51 11.18
N SER A 82 -4.36 -4.82 12.30
CA SER A 82 -5.67 -5.51 12.27
C SER A 82 -6.81 -4.65 11.70
N THR A 83 -6.57 -3.34 11.58
CA THR A 83 -7.47 -2.36 10.93
C THR A 83 -7.05 -2.01 9.51
N ASP A 84 -6.01 -2.65 8.98
CA ASP A 84 -5.58 -2.43 7.62
C ASP A 84 -6.57 -3.05 6.62
N GLU A 85 -7.35 -2.19 5.98
CA GLU A 85 -8.32 -2.52 4.94
C GLU A 85 -7.75 -2.24 3.53
N THR A 86 -6.46 -1.97 3.41
CA THR A 86 -5.83 -1.79 2.08
C THR A 86 -5.83 -3.11 1.32
N LEU A 87 -6.00 -3.00 0.00
CA LEU A 87 -5.91 -4.12 -0.94
C LEU A 87 -4.47 -4.40 -1.35
N ASP A 88 -3.50 -4.02 -0.54
CA ASP A 88 -2.07 -4.14 -0.81
C ASP A 88 -1.46 -5.35 -0.11
N GLY A 89 -0.45 -5.93 -0.75
CA GLY A 89 0.14 -7.18 -0.29
C GLY A 89 0.91 -7.02 1.00
N SER A 90 1.29 -8.13 1.62
CA SER A 90 1.99 -8.10 2.90
C SER A 90 3.28 -7.25 2.86
N GLU A 91 3.94 -7.19 1.71
CA GLU A 91 5.20 -6.47 1.56
C GLU A 91 5.03 -4.94 1.56
N ASP A 92 3.90 -4.46 1.05
CA ASP A 92 3.60 -3.02 0.91
C ASP A 92 2.71 -2.50 2.05
N SER A 93 2.02 -3.40 2.75
CA SER A 93 1.20 -3.07 3.91
C SER A 93 1.97 -3.30 5.20
N GLY A 94 1.98 -2.33 6.10
CA GLY A 94 2.70 -2.43 7.36
C GLY A 94 2.62 -1.16 8.16
N ASN A 95 2.91 -1.27 9.45
CA ASN A 95 3.05 -0.13 10.36
C ASN A 95 4.39 -0.25 11.09
N ASP A 96 4.83 0.85 11.70
CA ASP A 96 6.01 0.85 12.54
C ASP A 96 5.83 -0.11 13.73
N GLY A 97 6.68 -1.14 13.82
CA GLY A 97 6.67 -2.10 14.93
C GLY A 97 6.84 -3.55 14.50
N CYS A 98 6.50 -4.46 15.41
CA CYS A 98 6.56 -5.90 15.17
C CYS A 98 5.15 -6.49 15.14
N MET A 99 4.59 -6.65 13.95
CA MET A 99 3.22 -7.11 13.69
C MET A 99 2.93 -8.47 14.34
N SER A 100 3.89 -9.38 14.37
CA SER A 100 3.74 -10.66 15.07
C SER A 100 3.67 -10.53 16.60
N CYS A 101 4.27 -9.50 17.19
CA CYS A 101 4.12 -9.19 18.62
C CYS A 101 2.77 -8.52 18.91
N ASP A 102 2.38 -7.55 18.09
CA ASP A 102 1.09 -6.87 18.16
C ASP A 102 -0.10 -7.86 18.14
N MET A 103 -0.08 -8.83 17.20
CA MET A 103 -1.10 -9.90 17.13
C MET A 103 -1.10 -10.77 18.38
N ARG A 104 0.09 -11.09 18.92
CA ARG A 104 0.23 -11.87 20.15
C ARG A 104 -0.33 -11.09 21.35
N ASP A 105 -0.04 -9.81 21.46
CA ASP A 105 -0.51 -8.96 22.54
C ASP A 105 -2.03 -8.78 22.49
N LEU A 106 -2.60 -8.65 21.28
CA LEU A 106 -4.05 -8.63 21.10
C LEU A 106 -4.69 -10.00 21.42
N ALA A 107 -4.05 -11.12 21.06
CA ALA A 107 -4.50 -12.46 21.44
C ALA A 107 -4.49 -12.65 22.97
N HIS A 108 -3.48 -12.12 23.66
CA HIS A 108 -3.44 -12.07 25.12
C HIS A 108 -4.53 -11.18 25.71
N CYS A 109 -4.79 -10.00 25.13
CA CYS A 109 -5.91 -9.14 25.53
C CYS A 109 -7.24 -9.91 25.47
N ALA A 110 -7.45 -10.71 24.43
CA ALA A 110 -8.65 -11.54 24.30
C ALA A 110 -8.79 -12.61 25.40
N LEU A 111 -7.69 -13.01 26.07
CA LEU A 111 -7.69 -14.04 27.13
C LEU A 111 -8.02 -13.47 28.52
N THR A 112 -7.92 -12.15 28.70
CA THR A 112 -8.10 -11.49 30.01
C THR A 112 -9.53 -11.60 30.55
N LYS A 113 -10.54 -11.34 29.70
CA LYS A 113 -11.96 -11.26 30.10
C LYS A 113 -12.87 -11.65 28.94
N ARG A 114 -14.00 -12.31 29.26
CA ARG A 114 -15.01 -12.70 28.25
C ARG A 114 -15.57 -11.54 27.43
N GLN A 115 -15.74 -10.37 28.04
CA GLN A 115 -16.20 -9.17 27.33
C GLN A 115 -15.19 -8.73 26.27
N TRP A 116 -13.90 -8.83 26.57
CA TRP A 116 -12.82 -8.39 25.68
C TRP A 116 -12.67 -9.31 24.48
N TYR A 117 -12.97 -10.60 24.65
CA TYR A 117 -12.89 -11.59 23.58
C TYR A 117 -13.64 -11.17 22.31
N GLY A 118 -14.91 -10.78 22.42
CA GLY A 118 -15.72 -10.48 21.23
C GLY A 118 -15.18 -9.34 20.38
N ILE A 119 -14.54 -8.36 21.03
CA ILE A 119 -13.96 -7.18 20.40
C ILE A 119 -12.57 -7.51 19.84
N ALA A 120 -11.71 -8.13 20.66
CA ALA A 120 -10.37 -8.53 20.23
C ALA A 120 -10.41 -9.56 19.10
N ALA A 121 -11.26 -10.59 19.19
CA ALA A 121 -11.47 -11.54 18.09
C ALA A 121 -12.03 -10.85 16.85
N GLY A 122 -12.83 -9.80 17.01
CA GLY A 122 -13.30 -8.99 15.89
C GLY A 122 -12.21 -8.25 15.15
N LEU A 123 -11.12 -7.90 15.81
CA LEU A 123 -9.95 -7.30 15.17
C LEU A 123 -9.00 -8.38 14.63
N LEU A 124 -8.65 -9.38 15.46
CA LEU A 124 -7.74 -10.48 15.10
C LEU A 124 -8.16 -11.23 13.83
N TYR A 125 -9.47 -11.37 13.60
CA TYR A 125 -10.02 -12.07 12.46
C TYR A 125 -10.57 -11.16 11.37
N ASN A 126 -10.42 -9.83 11.44
CA ASN A 126 -10.87 -8.93 10.36
C ASN A 126 -9.83 -8.85 9.24
N SER A 127 -8.65 -8.35 9.58
CA SER A 127 -7.49 -8.28 8.70
C SER A 127 -6.36 -9.10 9.31
N ILE A 128 -6.15 -10.29 8.75
CA ILE A 128 -5.17 -11.25 9.26
C ILE A 128 -3.89 -11.08 8.46
N ARG A 129 -2.78 -10.94 9.20
CA ARG A 129 -1.44 -10.92 8.65
C ARG A 129 -0.62 -12.06 9.24
N ILE A 130 0.09 -12.79 8.38
CA ILE A 130 1.14 -13.72 8.79
C ILE A 130 2.46 -13.13 8.31
N ASP A 131 3.43 -13.01 9.21
CA ASP A 131 4.79 -12.58 8.84
C ASP A 131 5.77 -13.75 8.92
N ALA A 132 6.81 -13.67 8.11
CA ALA A 132 7.91 -14.64 8.07
C ALA A 132 8.64 -14.71 9.42
N VAL A 133 8.87 -13.55 10.04
CA VAL A 133 9.70 -13.37 11.23
C VAL A 133 9.13 -12.29 12.13
N HIS A 134 9.62 -12.23 13.36
CA HIS A 134 9.49 -11.03 14.19
C HIS A 134 10.50 -9.96 13.75
N TYR A 135 10.03 -8.75 13.47
CA TYR A 135 10.87 -7.57 13.26
C TYR A 135 11.33 -6.94 14.59
N CYS A 136 11.78 -7.76 15.55
CA CYS A 136 12.33 -7.30 16.83
C CYS A 136 13.32 -8.33 17.42
N GLU A 137 14.01 -7.96 18.50
CA GLU A 137 15.02 -8.79 19.18
C GLU A 137 14.48 -10.15 19.67
N LEU A 138 13.16 -10.27 19.85
CA LEU A 138 12.54 -11.53 20.26
C LEU A 138 12.63 -12.62 19.19
N GLU A 139 12.91 -12.28 17.92
CA GLU A 139 13.06 -13.27 16.86
C GLU A 139 14.17 -14.26 17.18
N GLU A 140 15.32 -13.79 17.64
CA GLU A 140 16.46 -14.66 17.99
C GLU A 140 16.06 -15.63 19.11
N ILE A 141 15.37 -15.12 20.13
CA ILE A 141 14.89 -15.92 21.26
C ILE A 141 13.89 -16.98 20.79
N TYR A 142 12.93 -16.61 19.95
CA TYR A 142 11.91 -17.54 19.47
C TYR A 142 12.45 -18.54 18.45
N ALA A 143 13.37 -18.13 17.58
CA ALA A 143 14.07 -19.02 16.67
C ALA A 143 14.86 -20.09 17.43
N ASP A 144 15.58 -19.69 18.49
CA ASP A 144 16.26 -20.61 19.39
C ASP A 144 15.30 -21.59 20.07
N GLN A 145 14.16 -21.10 20.54
CA GLN A 145 13.13 -21.95 21.13
C GLN A 145 12.55 -22.95 20.12
N ARG A 146 12.35 -22.55 18.87
CA ARG A 146 11.89 -23.45 17.79
C ARG A 146 12.94 -24.52 17.49
N ARG A 147 14.22 -24.14 17.35
CA ARG A 147 15.35 -25.07 17.15
C ARG A 147 15.49 -26.09 18.29
N ARG A 148 15.24 -25.69 19.54
CA ARG A 148 15.27 -26.61 20.69
C ARG A 148 14.08 -27.57 20.73
N LYS A 149 12.95 -27.19 20.13
CA LYS A 149 11.71 -27.98 20.10
C LYS A 149 11.63 -28.91 18.90
N SER A 150 12.37 -28.65 17.82
CA SER A 150 12.37 -29.53 16.67
C SER A 150 12.91 -30.91 17.04
N ARG A 151 12.14 -31.95 16.73
CA ARG A 151 12.60 -33.33 16.82
C ARG A 151 13.37 -33.62 15.54
N ASN A 152 14.56 -34.20 15.64
CA ASN A 152 15.39 -34.64 14.51
C ASN A 152 16.00 -33.55 13.62
N GLY A 153 15.96 -32.28 14.03
CA GLY A 153 16.63 -31.19 13.29
C GLY A 153 15.85 -30.63 12.11
N ASP A 154 14.59 -31.05 11.92
CA ASP A 154 13.72 -30.44 10.91
C ASP A 154 13.43 -28.97 11.27
N GLU A 155 13.66 -28.07 10.34
CA GLU A 155 13.40 -26.65 10.54
C GLU A 155 11.89 -26.39 10.57
N ILE A 156 11.41 -25.78 11.66
CA ILE A 156 9.99 -25.45 11.81
C ILE A 156 9.71 -24.17 11.03
N ASP A 157 8.93 -24.31 9.96
CA ASP A 157 8.41 -23.18 9.19
C ASP A 157 7.21 -22.55 9.90
N ALA A 158 7.51 -21.58 10.78
CA ALA A 158 6.51 -20.94 11.63
C ALA A 158 5.36 -20.27 10.87
N PRO A 159 5.58 -19.54 9.75
CA PRO A 159 4.50 -19.05 8.89
C PRO A 159 3.52 -20.13 8.41
N THR A 160 4.05 -21.29 8.00
CA THR A 160 3.24 -22.42 7.54
C THR A 160 2.41 -23.02 8.67
N GLU A 161 3.00 -23.22 9.85
CA GLU A 161 2.25 -23.69 11.03
C GLU A 161 1.13 -22.71 11.42
N ARG A 162 1.41 -21.40 11.38
CA ARG A 162 0.42 -20.35 11.63
C ARG A 162 -0.73 -20.43 10.62
N LEU A 163 -0.44 -20.55 9.33
CA LEU A 163 -1.48 -20.69 8.31
C LEU A 163 -2.33 -21.95 8.54
N GLN A 164 -1.72 -23.06 8.94
CA GLN A 164 -2.43 -24.30 9.25
C GLN A 164 -3.34 -24.14 10.48
N GLN A 165 -2.88 -23.49 11.54
CA GLN A 165 -3.67 -23.19 12.74
C GLN A 165 -4.84 -22.26 12.43
N LEU A 166 -4.61 -21.23 11.61
CA LEU A 166 -5.66 -20.35 11.11
C LEU A 166 -6.70 -21.14 10.33
N GLY A 167 -6.26 -21.92 9.34
CA GLY A 167 -7.13 -22.73 8.49
C GLY A 167 -7.93 -23.78 9.26
N GLN A 168 -7.40 -24.30 10.38
CA GLN A 168 -8.16 -25.16 11.30
C GLN A 168 -9.20 -24.36 12.09
N SER A 169 -8.85 -23.15 12.56
CA SER A 169 -9.73 -22.31 13.37
C SER A 169 -10.95 -21.81 12.58
N VAL A 170 -10.73 -21.27 11.38
CA VAL A 170 -11.82 -20.69 10.56
C VAL A 170 -12.77 -21.77 10.02
N ARG A 171 -12.25 -22.98 9.74
CA ARG A 171 -13.09 -24.12 9.35
C ARG A 171 -13.79 -24.78 10.54
N GLY A 172 -13.13 -24.82 11.70
CA GLY A 172 -13.71 -25.34 12.94
C GLY A 172 -14.78 -24.42 13.54
N ASN A 173 -14.75 -23.13 13.21
CA ASN A 173 -15.68 -22.13 13.70
C ASN A 173 -16.09 -21.16 12.59
N GLN A 174 -17.25 -21.42 11.97
CA GLN A 174 -17.79 -20.61 10.87
C GLN A 174 -17.97 -19.13 11.25
N TYR A 175 -18.23 -18.82 12.52
CA TYR A 175 -18.36 -17.42 12.97
C TYR A 175 -17.05 -16.64 12.87
N LEU A 176 -15.91 -17.31 13.11
CA LEU A 176 -14.60 -16.70 12.91
C LEU A 176 -14.31 -16.55 11.42
N GLY A 177 -14.60 -17.58 10.63
CA GLY A 177 -14.47 -17.54 9.18
C GLY A 177 -15.27 -16.40 8.51
N GLN A 178 -16.49 -16.13 8.97
CA GLN A 178 -17.32 -15.01 8.48
C GLN A 178 -16.76 -13.63 8.81
N ARG A 179 -15.86 -13.51 9.79
CA ARG A 179 -15.23 -12.22 10.15
C ARG A 179 -14.05 -11.88 9.26
N VAL A 180 -13.44 -12.89 8.62
CA VAL A 180 -12.25 -12.72 7.78
C VAL A 180 -12.58 -11.98 6.50
N ARG A 181 -11.94 -10.82 6.32
CA ARG A 181 -12.03 -9.97 5.13
C ARG A 181 -10.70 -9.86 4.39
N PHE A 182 -9.58 -9.86 5.09
CA PHE A 182 -8.25 -9.72 4.49
C PHE A 182 -7.32 -10.81 5.03
N ILE A 183 -6.56 -11.45 4.13
CA ILE A 183 -5.49 -12.40 4.48
C ILE A 183 -4.21 -11.99 3.75
N LYS A 184 -3.23 -11.48 4.50
CA LYS A 184 -1.94 -11.03 3.98
C LYS A 184 -0.83 -11.99 4.38
N LEU A 185 -0.02 -12.39 3.41
CA LEU A 185 0.90 -13.52 3.51
C LEU A 185 2.24 -13.19 2.86
N PRO A 186 3.36 -13.62 3.46
CA PRO A 186 4.67 -13.37 2.89
C PRO A 186 4.84 -14.25 1.65
N TYR A 187 5.59 -13.74 0.68
CA TYR A 187 5.86 -14.40 -0.60
C TYR A 187 6.13 -15.91 -0.50
N MET A 188 7.06 -16.34 0.37
CA MET A 188 7.45 -17.76 0.46
C MET A 188 6.30 -18.66 0.91
N THR A 189 5.46 -18.22 1.86
CA THR A 189 4.34 -19.01 2.37
C THR A 189 3.23 -19.14 1.33
N ARG A 190 2.91 -18.08 0.60
CA ARG A 190 1.89 -18.17 -0.46
C ARG A 190 2.34 -19.06 -1.61
N GLU A 191 3.64 -19.10 -1.91
CA GLU A 191 4.19 -20.01 -2.91
C GLU A 191 4.23 -21.47 -2.45
N ALA A 192 4.70 -21.76 -1.23
CA ALA A 192 4.88 -23.14 -0.78
C ALA A 192 3.55 -23.81 -0.37
N CYS A 193 2.60 -23.04 0.19
CA CYS A 193 1.48 -23.59 0.94
C CYS A 193 0.12 -23.52 0.20
N LYS A 194 0.13 -23.70 -1.13
CA LYS A 194 -1.07 -23.58 -2.00
C LYS A 194 -2.28 -24.39 -1.49
N ALA A 195 -2.05 -25.61 -1.00
CA ALA A 195 -3.10 -26.48 -0.46
C ALA A 195 -3.63 -26.03 0.92
N ASP A 196 -2.76 -25.51 1.78
CA ASP A 196 -3.15 -24.92 3.07
C ASP A 196 -3.97 -23.64 2.85
N LEU A 197 -3.62 -22.84 1.84
CA LEU A 197 -4.38 -21.67 1.43
C LEU A 197 -5.78 -22.03 0.95
N ALA A 198 -5.91 -23.01 0.05
CA ALA A 198 -7.21 -23.46 -0.44
C ALA A 198 -8.11 -23.92 0.73
N ARG A 199 -7.52 -24.66 1.67
CA ARG A 199 -8.21 -25.08 2.90
C ARG A 199 -8.61 -23.91 3.79
N THR A 200 -7.80 -22.86 3.89
CA THR A 200 -8.12 -21.69 4.71
C THR A 200 -9.24 -20.86 4.08
N VAL A 201 -9.11 -20.57 2.78
CA VAL A 201 -10.07 -19.79 1.98
C VAL A 201 -11.46 -20.41 1.98
N SER A 202 -11.56 -21.75 1.94
CA SER A 202 -12.86 -22.44 1.99
C SER A 202 -13.69 -22.15 3.26
N GLY A 203 -13.04 -21.70 4.34
CA GLY A 203 -13.69 -21.29 5.58
C GLY A 203 -14.03 -19.80 5.67
N CYS A 204 -13.65 -18.98 4.68
CA CYS A 204 -13.69 -17.51 4.73
C CYS A 204 -14.62 -16.92 3.65
N PRO A 205 -15.95 -16.97 3.81
CA PRO A 205 -16.87 -16.58 2.75
C PRO A 205 -16.90 -15.06 2.45
N ASN A 206 -16.53 -14.23 3.41
CA ASN A 206 -16.57 -12.76 3.30
C ASN A 206 -15.21 -12.16 2.92
N LEU A 207 -14.32 -12.98 2.35
CA LEU A 207 -12.98 -12.56 1.97
C LEU A 207 -13.05 -11.54 0.83
N GLU A 208 -12.44 -10.38 1.06
CA GLU A 208 -12.36 -9.25 0.13
C GLU A 208 -10.99 -9.17 -0.56
N TYR A 209 -9.93 -9.61 0.13
CA TYR A 209 -8.56 -9.61 -0.38
C TYR A 209 -7.72 -10.73 0.21
N ILE A 210 -6.86 -11.31 -0.62
CA ILE A 210 -5.87 -12.30 -0.21
C ILE A 210 -4.61 -12.21 -1.07
N ASP A 211 -3.45 -12.38 -0.44
CA ASP A 211 -2.18 -12.59 -1.12
C ASP A 211 -2.14 -14.00 -1.75
N LEU A 212 -2.09 -14.06 -3.08
CA LEU A 212 -2.08 -15.30 -3.85
C LEU A 212 -0.69 -15.57 -4.45
N PRO A 213 -0.33 -16.85 -4.69
CA PRO A 213 0.90 -17.20 -5.40
C PRO A 213 0.92 -16.68 -6.83
N ASP A 214 2.09 -16.41 -7.38
CA ASP A 214 2.28 -15.90 -8.75
C ASP A 214 1.71 -16.85 -9.80
N GLY A 215 1.89 -18.17 -9.59
CA GLY A 215 1.29 -19.20 -10.44
C GLY A 215 -0.24 -19.15 -10.50
N PHE A 216 -0.91 -18.58 -9.48
CA PHE A 216 -2.35 -18.36 -9.53
C PHE A 216 -2.70 -17.39 -10.66
N TYR A 217 -1.99 -16.28 -10.78
CA TYR A 217 -2.29 -15.22 -11.75
C TYR A 217 -1.98 -15.63 -13.20
N GLY A 218 -1.01 -16.53 -13.39
CA GLY A 218 -0.63 -17.08 -14.70
C GLY A 218 -1.38 -18.35 -15.11
N GLY A 219 -2.40 -18.78 -14.35
CA GLY A 219 -3.22 -19.94 -14.72
C GLY A 219 -2.52 -21.31 -14.50
N ASP A 220 -1.49 -21.38 -13.65
CA ASP A 220 -0.78 -22.61 -13.37
C ASP A 220 -1.72 -23.70 -12.82
N GLN A 221 -1.55 -24.92 -13.35
CA GLN A 221 -2.27 -26.12 -12.96
C GLN A 221 -2.13 -26.42 -11.45
N SER A 222 -0.98 -26.08 -10.84
CA SER A 222 -0.74 -26.25 -9.41
C SER A 222 -1.71 -25.45 -8.53
N CYS A 223 -2.26 -24.35 -9.05
CA CYS A 223 -3.14 -23.42 -8.34
C CYS A 223 -4.63 -23.67 -8.60
N GLN A 224 -5.00 -24.68 -9.40
CA GLN A 224 -6.39 -24.89 -9.78
C GLN A 224 -7.34 -25.17 -8.62
N LEU A 225 -6.91 -25.98 -7.64
CA LEU A 225 -7.73 -26.24 -6.46
C LEU A 225 -8.00 -24.96 -5.66
N LEU A 226 -6.96 -24.14 -5.47
CA LEU A 226 -7.09 -22.83 -4.80
C LEU A 226 -8.05 -21.92 -5.58
N ARG A 227 -7.97 -21.89 -6.91
CA ARG A 227 -8.86 -21.10 -7.76
C ARG A 227 -10.31 -21.55 -7.65
N GLN A 228 -10.58 -22.85 -7.72
CA GLN A 228 -11.93 -23.40 -7.60
C GLN A 228 -12.54 -23.08 -6.23
N GLU A 229 -11.76 -23.23 -5.14
CA GLU A 229 -12.23 -22.86 -3.80
C GLU A 229 -12.48 -21.36 -3.67
N LEU A 230 -11.59 -20.51 -4.17
CA LEU A 230 -11.75 -19.06 -4.12
C LEU A 230 -12.97 -18.59 -4.92
N GLN A 231 -13.18 -19.11 -6.14
CA GLN A 231 -14.33 -18.79 -6.98
C GLN A 231 -15.64 -19.31 -6.37
N GLY A 232 -15.64 -20.50 -5.78
CA GLY A 232 -16.83 -21.12 -5.21
C GLY A 232 -17.22 -20.63 -3.82
N ARG A 233 -16.27 -20.15 -3.02
CA ARG A 233 -16.51 -19.79 -1.61
C ARG A 233 -16.37 -18.31 -1.31
N CYS A 234 -15.62 -17.54 -2.11
CA CYS A 234 -15.32 -16.13 -1.83
C CYS A 234 -15.81 -15.23 -2.97
N PRO A 235 -17.10 -14.88 -3.02
CA PRO A 235 -17.65 -14.05 -4.09
C PRO A 235 -17.28 -12.56 -3.99
N HIS A 236 -16.84 -12.08 -2.81
CA HIS A 236 -16.65 -10.66 -2.50
C HIS A 236 -15.23 -10.13 -2.77
N ILE A 237 -14.41 -10.85 -3.54
CA ILE A 237 -13.04 -10.43 -3.87
C ILE A 237 -13.04 -9.09 -4.63
N LYS A 238 -12.23 -8.15 -4.16
CA LYS A 238 -12.18 -6.75 -4.66
C LYS A 238 -10.99 -6.44 -5.55
N ARG A 239 -9.91 -7.22 -5.50
CA ARG A 239 -8.70 -7.03 -6.33
C ARG A 239 -8.28 -8.35 -6.97
N MET A 240 -7.93 -8.31 -8.25
CA MET A 240 -7.38 -9.47 -8.95
C MET A 240 -6.34 -9.05 -10.00
N LYS A 241 -5.36 -9.92 -10.22
CA LYS A 241 -4.32 -9.78 -11.23
C LYS A 241 -4.38 -10.96 -12.20
N TYR A 242 -4.04 -10.73 -13.46
CA TYR A 242 -3.93 -11.75 -14.49
C TYR A 242 -2.64 -11.51 -15.27
N THR A 243 -1.79 -12.52 -15.34
CA THR A 243 -0.52 -12.49 -16.07
C THR A 243 -0.57 -13.44 -17.26
N GLU A 244 0.39 -13.33 -18.17
CA GLU A 244 0.58 -14.29 -19.28
C GLU A 244 0.32 -15.76 -18.86
N GLY A 245 -0.56 -16.45 -19.61
CA GLY A 245 -1.05 -17.79 -19.30
C GLY A 245 -2.40 -17.81 -18.53
N GLY A 246 -2.78 -16.68 -17.93
CA GLY A 246 -4.00 -16.49 -17.16
C GLY A 246 -5.25 -16.13 -17.97
N GLU A 247 -5.23 -16.25 -19.29
CA GLU A 247 -6.31 -15.85 -20.20
C GLU A 247 -7.62 -16.59 -19.89
N GLN A 248 -7.58 -17.93 -19.79
CA GLN A 248 -8.76 -18.75 -19.47
C GLN A 248 -9.35 -18.40 -18.09
N ALA A 249 -8.46 -18.04 -17.17
CA ALA A 249 -8.81 -17.59 -15.84
C ALA A 249 -9.54 -16.24 -15.86
N LEU A 250 -9.13 -15.32 -16.73
CA LEU A 250 -9.82 -14.05 -16.96
C LEU A 250 -11.18 -14.28 -17.63
N GLU A 251 -11.24 -15.14 -18.65
CA GLU A 251 -12.49 -15.49 -19.35
C GLU A 251 -13.51 -16.15 -18.42
N SER A 252 -13.07 -16.89 -17.39
CA SER A 252 -13.97 -17.48 -16.40
C SER A 252 -14.86 -16.46 -15.68
N LEU A 253 -14.48 -15.17 -15.65
CA LEU A 253 -15.31 -14.08 -15.11
C LEU A 253 -16.64 -13.91 -15.85
N LEU A 254 -16.75 -14.38 -17.10
CA LEU A 254 -18.01 -14.41 -17.84
C LEU A 254 -19.08 -15.26 -17.15
N GLN A 255 -18.68 -16.19 -16.28
CA GLN A 255 -19.60 -16.99 -15.46
C GLN A 255 -20.19 -16.19 -14.28
N GLY A 256 -19.78 -14.93 -14.08
CA GLY A 256 -20.30 -14.05 -13.04
C GLY A 256 -19.58 -14.17 -11.70
N TYR A 257 -18.35 -14.71 -11.67
CA TYR A 257 -17.51 -14.69 -10.47
C TYR A 257 -17.01 -13.27 -10.17
N TRP A 258 -16.86 -12.96 -8.87
CA TRP A 258 -16.22 -11.74 -8.36
C TRP A 258 -16.76 -10.43 -8.97
N GLN A 259 -18.09 -10.27 -9.04
CA GLN A 259 -18.75 -9.05 -9.54
C GLN A 259 -18.43 -7.78 -8.71
N GLU A 260 -17.85 -7.96 -7.52
CA GLU A 260 -17.41 -6.88 -6.64
C GLU A 260 -15.97 -6.43 -6.86
N LEU A 261 -15.29 -6.92 -7.92
CA LEU A 261 -13.96 -6.44 -8.29
C LEU A 261 -13.96 -4.93 -8.53
N ILE A 262 -13.04 -4.26 -7.84
CA ILE A 262 -12.79 -2.82 -7.91
C ILE A 262 -11.53 -2.56 -8.72
N THR A 263 -10.49 -3.39 -8.53
CA THR A 263 -9.18 -3.23 -9.15
C THR A 263 -8.80 -4.48 -9.94
N VAL A 264 -8.51 -4.30 -11.22
CA VAL A 264 -8.03 -5.38 -12.11
C VAL A 264 -6.70 -4.98 -12.74
N GLU A 265 -5.72 -5.88 -12.67
CA GLU A 265 -4.41 -5.73 -13.31
C GLU A 265 -4.22 -6.82 -14.37
N LEU A 266 -3.94 -6.42 -15.60
CA LEU A 266 -3.65 -7.29 -16.74
C LEU A 266 -2.18 -7.08 -17.16
N ASN A 267 -1.38 -8.14 -17.15
CA ASN A 267 0.04 -8.07 -17.48
C ASN A 267 0.38 -9.10 -18.56
N LYS A 268 0.69 -8.62 -19.77
CA LYS A 268 1.01 -9.44 -20.96
C LYS A 268 -0.04 -10.51 -21.28
N ILE A 269 -1.30 -10.26 -20.91
CA ILE A 269 -2.43 -11.11 -21.27
C ILE A 269 -2.70 -10.98 -22.76
N HIS A 270 -2.99 -12.09 -23.43
CA HIS A 270 -3.41 -12.10 -24.83
C HIS A 270 -4.89 -12.47 -24.96
N ILE A 271 -5.77 -11.47 -25.09
CA ILE A 271 -7.22 -11.68 -25.16
C ILE A 271 -7.84 -10.88 -26.32
N GLU A 272 -8.91 -11.41 -26.89
CA GLU A 272 -9.67 -10.69 -27.90
C GLU A 272 -10.40 -9.48 -27.27
N PRO A 273 -10.35 -8.28 -27.89
CA PRO A 273 -11.04 -7.09 -27.37
C PRO A 273 -12.55 -7.29 -27.11
N SER A 274 -13.22 -8.11 -27.92
CA SER A 274 -14.65 -8.40 -27.78
C SER A 274 -14.95 -9.18 -26.49
N ILE A 275 -14.17 -10.22 -26.21
CA ILE A 275 -14.26 -11.05 -25.00
C ILE A 275 -13.91 -10.21 -23.78
N LEU A 276 -12.86 -9.40 -23.84
CA LEU A 276 -12.48 -8.51 -22.73
C LEU A 276 -13.61 -7.54 -22.36
N ARG A 277 -14.27 -6.95 -23.36
CA ARG A 277 -15.41 -6.06 -23.11
C ARG A 277 -16.60 -6.80 -22.50
N GLN A 278 -16.85 -8.06 -22.89
CA GLN A 278 -17.85 -8.89 -22.23
C GLN A 278 -17.47 -9.17 -20.77
N VAL A 279 -16.20 -9.49 -20.50
CA VAL A 279 -15.68 -9.69 -19.14
C VAL A 279 -15.89 -8.44 -18.30
N PHE A 280 -15.51 -7.26 -18.81
CA PHE A 280 -15.74 -5.99 -18.11
C PHE A 280 -17.23 -5.66 -17.93
N GLY A 281 -18.09 -6.11 -18.86
CA GLY A 281 -19.55 -6.03 -18.70
C GLY A 281 -20.08 -6.79 -17.49
N MET A 282 -19.36 -7.82 -17.01
CA MET A 282 -19.69 -8.57 -15.80
C MET A 282 -19.15 -7.95 -14.51
N LEU A 283 -18.39 -6.85 -14.59
CA LEU A 283 -17.73 -6.19 -13.45
C LEU A 283 -18.31 -4.79 -13.19
N PRO A 284 -19.52 -4.69 -12.61
CA PRO A 284 -20.21 -3.41 -12.44
C PRO A 284 -19.50 -2.44 -11.47
N ARG A 285 -18.64 -2.96 -10.58
CA ARG A 285 -17.91 -2.17 -9.57
C ARG A 285 -16.48 -1.80 -9.96
N LEU A 286 -16.04 -2.16 -11.17
CA LEU A 286 -14.68 -1.89 -11.63
C LEU A 286 -14.40 -0.38 -11.64
N LYS A 287 -13.37 0.06 -10.91
CA LYS A 287 -12.92 1.46 -10.80
C LYS A 287 -11.52 1.64 -11.34
N GLU A 288 -10.66 0.65 -11.14
CA GLU A 288 -9.24 0.76 -11.44
C GLU A 288 -8.83 -0.36 -12.40
N LEU A 289 -8.23 0.05 -13.51
CA LEU A 289 -7.73 -0.89 -14.51
C LEU A 289 -6.27 -0.56 -14.82
N THR A 290 -5.42 -1.57 -14.68
CA THR A 290 -4.02 -1.51 -15.07
C THR A 290 -3.78 -2.49 -16.19
N ILE A 291 -3.25 -2.03 -17.32
CA ILE A 291 -2.89 -2.86 -18.47
C ILE A 291 -1.41 -2.64 -18.76
N ILE A 292 -0.65 -3.73 -18.75
CA ILE A 292 0.80 -3.75 -18.97
C ILE A 292 1.08 -4.65 -20.16
N GLY A 293 1.73 -4.12 -21.20
CA GLY A 293 2.22 -4.92 -22.33
C GLY A 293 1.13 -5.63 -23.12
N ALA A 294 0.08 -4.91 -23.52
CA ALA A 294 -1.01 -5.44 -24.34
C ALA A 294 -0.92 -4.95 -25.80
N PRO A 295 -0.30 -5.73 -26.72
CA PRO A 295 -0.14 -5.32 -28.12
C PRO A 295 -1.44 -5.39 -28.94
N TRP A 296 -2.43 -6.14 -28.46
CA TRP A 296 -3.75 -6.26 -29.09
C TRP A 296 -4.67 -5.06 -28.77
N LEU A 297 -4.34 -4.27 -27.74
CA LEU A 297 -5.17 -3.15 -27.30
C LEU A 297 -5.01 -1.97 -28.25
N ASN A 298 -6.00 -1.73 -29.11
CA ASN A 298 -6.01 -0.62 -30.06
C ASN A 298 -7.26 0.26 -29.87
N ASP A 299 -7.35 1.35 -30.64
CA ASP A 299 -8.44 2.33 -30.55
C ASP A 299 -9.84 1.71 -30.72
N SER A 300 -9.97 0.65 -31.53
CA SER A 300 -11.25 -0.03 -31.74
C SER A 300 -11.82 -0.68 -30.48
N THR A 301 -10.97 -0.96 -29.47
CA THR A 301 -11.41 -1.47 -28.16
C THR A 301 -12.31 -0.47 -27.44
N PHE A 302 -12.15 0.82 -27.72
CA PHE A 302 -12.93 1.91 -27.13
C PHE A 302 -14.17 2.30 -27.95
N HIS A 303 -14.32 1.80 -29.18
CA HIS A 303 -15.44 2.15 -30.04
C HIS A 303 -16.71 1.42 -29.62
N ASP A 304 -17.86 2.07 -29.77
CA ASP A 304 -19.15 1.39 -29.61
C ASP A 304 -19.31 0.31 -30.69
N ALA A 305 -19.76 -0.88 -30.29
CA ALA A 305 -19.99 -2.00 -31.19
C ALA A 305 -21.32 -2.68 -30.84
N PRO A 306 -22.20 -2.97 -31.82
CA PRO A 306 -23.50 -3.54 -31.55
C PRO A 306 -23.36 -4.95 -30.96
N GLY A 307 -24.07 -5.22 -29.86
CA GLY A 307 -24.06 -6.53 -29.19
C GLY A 307 -22.87 -6.77 -28.24
N ILE A 308 -21.96 -5.81 -28.07
CA ILE A 308 -20.83 -5.90 -27.13
C ILE A 308 -20.95 -4.79 -26.08
N PRO A 309 -20.83 -5.08 -24.76
CA PRO A 309 -20.86 -4.05 -23.72
C PRO A 309 -19.82 -2.97 -23.96
N ASN A 310 -20.13 -1.71 -23.66
CA ASN A 310 -19.17 -0.62 -23.79
C ASN A 310 -18.01 -0.76 -22.81
N PHE A 311 -16.86 -0.17 -23.15
CA PHE A 311 -15.72 -0.14 -22.24
C PHE A 311 -16.13 0.56 -20.93
N PRO A 312 -15.80 -0.01 -19.75
CA PRO A 312 -16.32 0.46 -18.48
C PRO A 312 -15.84 1.88 -18.16
N ALA A 313 -16.68 2.66 -17.47
CA ALA A 313 -16.25 3.95 -16.93
C ALA A 313 -15.34 3.72 -15.72
N LEU A 314 -14.09 4.21 -15.80
CA LEU A 314 -13.04 3.98 -14.80
C LEU A 314 -12.71 5.27 -14.04
N GLU A 315 -12.27 5.12 -12.79
CA GLU A 315 -11.71 6.21 -11.98
C GLU A 315 -10.19 6.32 -12.17
N ILE A 316 -9.51 5.17 -12.29
CA ILE A 316 -8.07 5.07 -12.51
C ILE A 316 -7.81 4.18 -13.72
N LEU A 317 -7.11 4.72 -14.72
CA LEU A 317 -6.64 3.96 -15.88
C LEU A 317 -5.11 4.05 -15.95
N ARG A 318 -4.44 2.89 -15.91
CA ARG A 318 -2.99 2.79 -16.04
C ARG A 318 -2.65 1.96 -17.28
N LEU A 319 -1.92 2.55 -18.21
CA LEU A 319 -1.42 1.90 -19.42
C LEU A 319 0.11 1.94 -19.38
N GLU A 320 0.74 0.77 -19.46
CA GLU A 320 2.19 0.63 -19.53
C GLU A 320 2.55 -0.21 -20.75
N LYS A 321 3.49 0.27 -21.58
CA LYS A 321 3.96 -0.44 -22.79
C LYS A 321 2.80 -0.83 -23.73
N CYS A 322 1.78 0.03 -23.83
CA CYS A 322 0.67 -0.10 -24.79
C CYS A 322 0.93 0.83 -25.98
N HIS A 323 1.25 0.25 -27.14
CA HIS A 323 1.82 1.00 -28.27
C HIS A 323 0.77 1.37 -29.32
N THR A 324 -0.31 0.59 -29.39
CA THR A 324 -1.34 0.62 -30.43
C THR A 324 -2.55 1.49 -30.08
N VAL A 325 -2.70 1.90 -28.81
CA VAL A 325 -3.72 2.87 -28.39
C VAL A 325 -3.20 4.28 -28.61
N THR A 326 -4.01 5.13 -29.24
CA THR A 326 -3.67 6.53 -29.51
C THR A 326 -4.41 7.50 -28.60
N ALA A 327 -3.91 8.75 -28.56
CA ALA A 327 -4.60 9.87 -27.91
C ALA A 327 -6.02 10.11 -28.46
N TYR A 328 -6.25 9.88 -29.76
CA TYR A 328 -7.57 10.03 -30.37
C TYR A 328 -8.54 8.94 -29.93
N GLY A 329 -8.09 7.68 -29.88
CA GLY A 329 -8.91 6.57 -29.37
C GLY A 329 -9.34 6.79 -27.92
N LEU A 330 -8.41 7.25 -27.06
CA LEU A 330 -8.73 7.58 -25.67
C LEU A 330 -9.65 8.81 -25.56
N ALA A 331 -9.46 9.84 -26.41
CA ALA A 331 -10.34 11.00 -26.43
C ALA A 331 -11.77 10.62 -26.86
N GLN A 332 -11.93 9.68 -27.80
CA GLN A 332 -13.23 9.14 -28.19
C GLN A 332 -13.90 8.40 -27.03
N PHE A 333 -13.16 7.59 -26.28
CA PHE A 333 -13.65 6.96 -25.05
C PHE A 333 -14.16 8.00 -24.03
N LEU A 334 -13.42 9.10 -23.87
CA LEU A 334 -13.76 10.19 -22.94
C LEU A 334 -14.89 11.08 -23.45
N HIS A 335 -15.22 11.04 -24.74
CA HIS A 335 -16.39 11.74 -25.27
C HIS A 335 -17.69 11.25 -24.62
N ASN A 336 -17.71 10.00 -24.10
CA ASN A 336 -18.79 9.54 -23.26
C ASN A 336 -18.78 10.28 -21.90
N PRO A 337 -19.85 11.04 -21.56
CA PRO A 337 -19.89 11.84 -20.33
C PRO A 337 -19.69 11.03 -19.06
N MET A 338 -20.11 9.75 -19.03
CA MET A 338 -19.92 8.89 -17.85
C MET A 338 -18.46 8.53 -17.64
N CYS A 339 -17.71 8.32 -18.71
CA CYS A 339 -16.29 7.97 -18.67
C CYS A 339 -15.44 9.20 -18.29
N SER A 340 -15.66 10.34 -18.96
CA SER A 340 -14.93 11.57 -18.66
C SER A 340 -15.26 12.16 -17.31
N ALA A 341 -16.50 12.04 -16.83
CA ALA A 341 -16.85 12.51 -15.49
C ALA A 341 -16.21 11.69 -14.38
N ARG A 342 -15.93 10.40 -14.62
CA ARG A 342 -15.42 9.46 -13.61
C ARG A 342 -13.90 9.37 -13.57
N LEU A 343 -13.20 9.52 -14.69
CA LEU A 343 -11.74 9.40 -14.75
C LEU A 343 -11.05 10.52 -13.96
N ARG A 344 -10.29 10.14 -12.93
CA ARG A 344 -9.55 11.06 -12.06
C ARG A 344 -8.04 10.91 -12.18
N THR A 345 -7.56 9.69 -12.42
CA THR A 345 -6.13 9.39 -12.51
C THR A 345 -5.84 8.64 -13.81
N LEU A 346 -4.93 9.19 -14.60
CA LEU A 346 -4.43 8.58 -15.82
C LEU A 346 -2.92 8.38 -15.70
N VAL A 347 -2.46 7.15 -15.93
CA VAL A 347 -1.03 6.82 -15.92
C VAL A 347 -0.65 6.22 -17.26
N LEU A 348 0.31 6.84 -17.94
CA LEU A 348 0.83 6.45 -19.24
C LEU A 348 2.35 6.27 -19.10
N LYS A 349 2.81 5.03 -19.23
CA LYS A 349 4.24 4.68 -19.13
C LYS A 349 4.72 3.99 -20.39
N ASP A 350 5.66 4.62 -21.10
CA ASP A 350 6.26 4.10 -22.33
C ASP A 350 5.22 3.67 -23.38
N CYS A 351 4.17 4.49 -23.56
CA CYS A 351 3.12 4.25 -24.55
C CYS A 351 3.36 5.08 -25.82
N ALA A 352 3.85 4.44 -26.88
CA ALA A 352 4.20 5.11 -28.14
C ALA A 352 3.04 5.86 -28.82
N GLY A 353 1.80 5.40 -28.66
CA GLY A 353 0.62 6.06 -29.22
C GLY A 353 0.18 7.34 -28.50
N PHE A 354 0.86 7.71 -27.40
CA PHE A 354 0.66 8.97 -26.68
C PHE A 354 1.92 9.85 -26.73
N PRO A 355 2.32 10.37 -27.91
CA PRO A 355 3.39 11.35 -27.97
C PRO A 355 2.99 12.63 -27.23
N VAL A 356 3.95 13.35 -26.66
CA VAL A 356 3.70 14.61 -25.92
C VAL A 356 2.88 15.62 -26.76
N ALA A 357 3.11 15.64 -28.07
CA ALA A 357 2.40 16.50 -29.00
C ALA A 357 0.87 16.25 -29.03
N SER A 358 0.38 15.06 -28.67
CA SER A 358 -1.05 14.73 -28.68
C SER A 358 -1.69 14.70 -27.28
N LEU A 359 -0.92 14.91 -26.20
CA LEU A 359 -1.45 14.89 -24.83
C LEU A 359 -2.53 15.95 -24.60
N HIS A 360 -2.46 17.10 -25.28
CA HIS A 360 -3.47 18.15 -25.19
C HIS A 360 -4.87 17.64 -25.59
N ILE A 361 -4.96 16.68 -26.52
CA ILE A 361 -6.22 16.09 -26.99
C ILE A 361 -6.90 15.32 -25.84
N VAL A 362 -6.12 14.52 -25.11
CA VAL A 362 -6.62 13.74 -23.97
C VAL A 362 -7.01 14.67 -22.83
N LEU A 363 -6.18 15.67 -22.52
CA LEU A 363 -6.46 16.63 -21.44
C LEU A 363 -7.71 17.47 -21.70
N GLN A 364 -7.98 17.84 -22.95
CA GLN A 364 -9.22 18.53 -23.34
C GLN A 364 -10.46 17.64 -23.20
N ALA A 365 -10.34 16.34 -23.51
CA ALA A 365 -11.44 15.39 -23.37
C ALA A 365 -11.68 14.96 -21.90
N ALA A 366 -10.64 14.95 -21.06
CA ALA A 366 -10.69 14.46 -19.68
C ALA A 366 -11.10 15.57 -18.69
N VAL A 367 -12.38 15.93 -18.69
CA VAL A 367 -12.91 17.11 -17.96
C VAL A 367 -12.76 17.08 -16.43
N ASN A 368 -12.56 15.90 -15.82
CA ASN A 368 -12.42 15.73 -14.36
C ASN A 368 -11.07 15.13 -13.93
N LEU A 369 -10.10 15.08 -14.85
CA LEU A 369 -8.79 14.50 -14.56
C LEU A 369 -8.05 15.33 -13.50
N ARG A 370 -7.59 14.69 -12.43
CA ARG A 370 -6.87 15.33 -11.31
C ARG A 370 -5.40 14.97 -11.29
N THR A 371 -5.06 13.76 -11.71
CA THR A 371 -3.69 13.26 -11.69
C THR A 371 -3.33 12.68 -13.05
N LEU A 372 -2.24 13.17 -13.64
CA LEU A 372 -1.63 12.60 -14.84
C LEU A 372 -0.21 12.18 -14.50
N GLU A 373 0.11 10.91 -14.70
CA GLU A 373 1.49 10.41 -14.67
C GLU A 373 1.88 10.02 -16.09
N TYR A 374 2.87 10.70 -16.64
CA TYR A 374 3.39 10.49 -17.98
C TYR A 374 4.88 10.19 -17.90
N THR A 375 5.26 9.00 -18.34
CA THR A 375 6.66 8.58 -18.47
C THR A 375 6.92 8.16 -19.90
N ALA A 376 7.94 8.74 -20.53
CA ALA A 376 8.31 8.40 -21.89
C ALA A 376 9.81 8.48 -22.13
N THR A 377 10.30 7.60 -23.00
CA THR A 377 11.66 7.65 -23.55
C THR A 377 11.62 8.23 -24.97
N VAL A 378 12.42 9.27 -25.21
CA VAL A 378 12.43 10.02 -26.48
C VAL A 378 13.79 9.93 -27.17
N SER A 379 13.78 9.75 -28.49
CA SER A 379 14.99 9.72 -29.32
C SER A 379 15.16 10.98 -30.17
N ALA A 380 14.09 11.76 -30.36
CA ALA A 380 14.07 12.97 -31.18
C ALA A 380 13.38 14.12 -30.44
N SER A 381 13.83 15.34 -30.71
CA SER A 381 13.23 16.57 -30.19
C SER A 381 11.82 16.78 -30.75
N LEU A 382 11.01 17.58 -30.06
CA LEU A 382 9.68 17.96 -30.55
C LEU A 382 9.76 18.62 -31.94
N PRO A 383 8.75 18.40 -32.80
CA PRO A 383 8.68 19.03 -34.11
C PRO A 383 8.61 20.56 -34.00
N LEU A 384 9.06 21.25 -35.05
CA LEU A 384 9.02 22.72 -35.14
C LEU A 384 7.61 23.26 -35.39
N ASP A 385 6.68 22.40 -35.83
CA ASP A 385 5.29 22.76 -36.07
C ASP A 385 4.62 23.24 -34.77
N PRO A 386 3.68 24.20 -34.86
CA PRO A 386 3.01 24.74 -33.69
C PRO A 386 2.16 23.66 -33.01
N ILE A 387 2.58 23.25 -31.81
CA ILE A 387 1.84 22.32 -30.94
C ILE A 387 0.94 23.12 -30.00
N PRO A 388 -0.37 22.84 -29.93
CA PRO A 388 -1.25 23.45 -28.94
C PRO A 388 -0.76 23.19 -27.50
N PRO A 389 -0.85 24.16 -26.57
CA PRO A 389 -0.42 23.95 -25.20
C PRO A 389 -1.28 22.90 -24.48
N MET A 390 -0.70 22.26 -23.45
CA MET A 390 -1.44 21.35 -22.58
C MET A 390 -2.47 22.14 -21.77
N ASN A 391 -3.75 21.98 -22.08
CA ASN A 391 -4.84 22.68 -21.42
C ASN A 391 -5.67 21.74 -20.53
N SER A 392 -5.79 22.05 -19.25
CA SER A 392 -6.68 21.36 -18.30
C SER A 392 -7.01 22.25 -17.11
N TYR A 393 -8.31 22.38 -16.80
CA TYR A 393 -8.80 23.17 -15.68
C TYR A 393 -8.92 22.38 -14.37
N THR A 394 -8.70 21.06 -14.40
CA THR A 394 -8.93 20.18 -13.24
C THR A 394 -7.69 19.42 -12.79
N LEU A 395 -6.60 19.46 -13.56
CA LEU A 395 -5.38 18.73 -13.24
C LEU A 395 -4.68 19.38 -12.03
N HIS A 396 -4.51 18.61 -10.95
CA HIS A 396 -3.87 19.05 -9.71
C HIS A 396 -2.44 18.53 -9.57
N LYS A 397 -2.18 17.30 -10.04
CA LYS A 397 -0.87 16.64 -10.00
C LYS A 397 -0.46 16.17 -11.39
N LEU A 398 0.74 16.56 -11.82
CA LEU A 398 1.34 16.13 -13.07
C LEU A 398 2.73 15.54 -12.76
N ASN A 399 2.92 14.25 -13.03
CA ASN A 399 4.25 13.66 -13.12
C ASN A 399 4.62 13.60 -14.59
N PHE A 400 5.60 14.37 -15.02
CA PHE A 400 6.04 14.48 -16.41
C PHE A 400 7.52 14.09 -16.51
N GLU A 401 7.76 12.80 -16.71
CA GLU A 401 9.09 12.18 -16.73
C GLU A 401 9.48 11.80 -18.15
N VAL A 402 10.17 12.70 -18.86
CA VAL A 402 10.67 12.45 -20.22
C VAL A 402 12.17 12.26 -20.19
N VAL A 403 12.64 11.10 -20.65
CA VAL A 403 14.07 10.73 -20.64
C VAL A 403 14.57 10.57 -22.06
N SER A 404 15.77 11.07 -22.37
CA SER A 404 16.39 10.90 -23.69
C SER A 404 17.02 9.50 -23.80
N SER A 405 16.80 8.80 -24.92
CA SER A 405 17.38 7.47 -25.16
C SER A 405 18.91 7.46 -25.26
N ALA A 406 19.54 8.61 -25.56
CA ALA A 406 20.99 8.75 -25.65
C ALA A 406 21.45 9.92 -24.77
N ALA A 407 22.16 9.62 -23.68
CA ALA A 407 22.64 10.62 -22.71
C ALA A 407 23.83 11.47 -23.22
N ASN A 408 24.53 11.03 -24.27
CA ASN A 408 25.79 11.65 -24.74
C ASN A 408 25.64 12.65 -25.89
N GLN A 409 24.44 13.20 -26.11
CA GLN A 409 24.23 14.24 -27.11
C GLN A 409 24.43 15.63 -26.50
N VAL A 410 25.10 16.52 -27.23
CA VAL A 410 25.37 17.91 -26.81
C VAL A 410 24.07 18.67 -26.48
N TYR A 411 22.98 18.33 -27.16
CA TYR A 411 21.64 18.85 -26.89
C TYR A 411 20.68 17.66 -26.67
N PRO A 412 20.28 17.37 -25.43
CA PRO A 412 19.40 16.25 -25.16
C PRO A 412 17.99 16.52 -25.73
N PRO A 413 17.40 15.58 -26.50
CA PRO A 413 16.05 15.72 -27.05
C PRO A 413 14.99 16.10 -26.02
N ALA A 414 15.09 15.57 -24.79
CA ALA A 414 14.18 15.84 -23.68
C ALA A 414 14.02 17.34 -23.36
N ALA A 415 15.06 18.17 -23.57
CA ALA A 415 15.01 19.60 -23.29
C ALA A 415 13.88 20.31 -24.05
N SER A 416 13.63 19.90 -25.30
CA SER A 416 12.54 20.47 -26.11
C SER A 416 11.14 20.21 -25.51
N TYR A 417 10.95 19.05 -24.87
CA TYR A 417 9.70 18.65 -24.22
C TYR A 417 9.46 19.45 -22.93
N TYR A 418 10.49 19.66 -22.13
CA TYR A 418 10.42 20.49 -20.94
C TYR A 418 10.19 21.97 -21.27
N GLN A 419 10.78 22.48 -22.37
CA GLN A 419 10.45 23.82 -22.88
C GLN A 419 8.98 23.95 -23.31
N TYR A 420 8.41 22.92 -23.94
CA TYR A 420 6.99 22.90 -24.30
C TYR A 420 6.07 22.88 -23.06
N LEU A 421 6.42 22.09 -22.03
CA LEU A 421 5.72 22.10 -20.75
C LEU A 421 5.79 23.47 -20.08
N ALA A 422 6.98 24.09 -20.03
CA ALA A 422 7.17 25.43 -19.47
C ALA A 422 6.31 26.47 -20.20
N LYS A 423 6.29 26.45 -21.54
CA LYS A 423 5.41 27.34 -22.34
C LYS A 423 3.93 27.14 -22.02
N SER A 424 3.48 25.89 -21.85
CA SER A 424 2.08 25.57 -21.50
C SER A 424 1.69 26.08 -20.10
N LEU A 425 2.62 26.01 -19.15
CA LEU A 425 2.45 26.58 -17.81
C LEU A 425 2.41 28.11 -17.86
N MET A 426 3.32 28.72 -18.62
CA MET A 426 3.39 30.18 -18.75
C MET A 426 2.18 30.79 -19.47
N SER A 427 1.50 30.01 -20.32
CA SER A 427 0.24 30.41 -20.96
C SER A 427 -1.01 30.20 -20.07
N ASN A 428 -0.82 29.90 -18.78
CA ASN A 428 -1.91 29.62 -17.82
C ASN A 428 -2.89 28.54 -18.31
N SER A 429 -2.38 27.53 -19.03
CA SER A 429 -3.19 26.44 -19.58
C SER A 429 -3.45 25.32 -18.55
N LEU A 430 -2.75 25.34 -17.41
CA LEU A 430 -2.94 24.40 -16.30
C LEU A 430 -3.23 25.14 -14.97
N PRO A 431 -4.33 25.92 -14.88
CA PRO A 431 -4.59 26.83 -13.76
C PRO A 431 -4.89 26.13 -12.42
N ALA A 432 -5.22 24.84 -12.43
CA ALA A 432 -5.49 24.06 -11.21
C ALA A 432 -4.27 23.25 -10.72
N LEU A 433 -3.15 23.28 -11.45
CA LEU A 433 -1.97 22.47 -11.14
C LEU A 433 -1.29 22.95 -9.86
N ARG A 434 -1.11 22.04 -8.91
CA ARG A 434 -0.47 22.30 -7.61
C ARG A 434 0.86 21.58 -7.48
N GLN A 435 0.96 20.36 -8.01
CA GLN A 435 2.14 19.52 -7.89
C GLN A 435 2.64 19.10 -9.27
N LEU A 436 3.92 19.37 -9.53
CA LEU A 436 4.60 19.05 -10.77
C LEU A 436 5.88 18.29 -10.49
N TRP A 437 6.04 17.11 -11.09
CA TRP A 437 7.24 16.28 -10.97
C TRP A 437 7.93 16.16 -12.33
N VAL A 438 9.23 16.46 -12.39
CA VAL A 438 9.99 16.62 -13.63
C VAL A 438 11.38 15.99 -13.51
N ARG A 439 11.85 15.28 -14.55
CA ARG A 439 13.22 14.73 -14.62
C ARG A 439 14.22 15.71 -15.23
N ASP A 440 14.14 16.98 -14.84
CA ASP A 440 15.05 18.03 -15.27
C ASP A 440 15.38 18.95 -14.08
N PRO A 441 16.64 18.97 -13.59
CA PRO A 441 17.03 19.75 -12.42
C PRO A 441 16.96 21.27 -12.67
N ASP A 442 17.11 21.71 -13.93
CA ASP A 442 17.13 23.13 -14.29
C ASP A 442 15.73 23.67 -14.63
N PHE A 443 14.71 22.81 -14.62
CA PHE A 443 13.33 23.18 -14.97
C PHE A 443 12.74 24.36 -14.18
N PRO A 444 12.92 24.48 -12.85
CA PRO A 444 12.44 25.64 -12.11
C PRO A 444 13.05 26.97 -12.56
N GLU A 445 14.30 26.93 -13.06
CA GLU A 445 14.97 28.12 -13.60
C GLU A 445 14.26 28.58 -14.88
N ILE A 446 13.81 27.66 -15.74
CA ILE A 446 13.04 27.97 -16.96
C ILE A 446 11.75 28.75 -16.64
N LEU A 447 11.08 28.43 -15.54
CA LEU A 447 9.83 29.10 -15.13
C LEU A 447 10.03 30.48 -14.49
N THR A 448 11.24 30.77 -14.00
CA THR A 448 11.55 32.03 -13.30
C THR A 448 12.27 33.05 -14.18
N LEU A 449 12.77 32.64 -15.34
CA LEU A 449 13.31 33.53 -16.36
C LEU A 449 12.18 34.40 -16.94
N ALA A 450 12.03 35.61 -16.40
CA ALA A 450 11.10 36.59 -16.92
C ALA A 450 11.43 36.89 -18.40
N PRO A 451 10.45 36.91 -19.33
CA PRO A 451 10.69 37.39 -20.68
C PRO A 451 11.24 38.82 -20.62
N PRO A 452 12.20 39.20 -21.50
CA PRO A 452 12.82 40.51 -21.45
C PRO A 452 11.74 41.60 -21.54
N ILE A 453 11.62 42.37 -20.45
CA ILE A 453 10.67 43.48 -20.35
C ILE A 453 11.13 44.54 -21.35
N ARG A 454 10.29 44.84 -22.35
CA ARG A 454 10.56 45.97 -23.22
C ARG A 454 10.45 47.24 -22.38
N PRO A 455 11.39 48.19 -22.48
CA PRO A 455 11.22 49.48 -21.82
C PRO A 455 9.88 50.06 -22.30
N PHE A 456 9.04 50.49 -21.36
CA PHE A 456 7.69 51.04 -21.55
C PHE A 456 6.50 50.06 -21.74
N SER A 457 6.64 48.75 -21.53
CA SER A 457 5.47 47.85 -21.47
C SER A 457 4.90 47.72 -20.05
N GLU A 458 3.57 47.68 -19.94
CA GLU A 458 2.81 47.35 -18.73
C GLU A 458 3.33 46.03 -18.11
N ALA A 459 3.33 45.93 -16.78
CA ALA A 459 3.88 44.76 -16.08
C ALA A 459 3.23 43.47 -16.62
N PRO A 460 4.02 42.42 -16.93
CA PRO A 460 3.46 41.18 -17.45
C PRO A 460 2.43 40.64 -16.45
N PRO A 461 1.27 40.14 -16.92
CA PRO A 461 0.26 39.57 -16.05
C PRO A 461 0.85 38.43 -15.22
N PRO A 462 0.31 38.17 -14.00
CA PRO A 462 0.76 37.06 -13.17
C PRO A 462 0.70 35.76 -13.98
N ILE A 463 1.86 35.12 -14.14
CA ILE A 463 2.02 33.89 -14.92
C ILE A 463 1.25 32.73 -14.27
N PHE A 464 1.23 32.72 -12.94
CA PHE A 464 0.54 31.73 -12.12
C PHE A 464 -0.58 32.41 -11.32
N ASN A 465 -1.69 31.70 -11.15
CA ASN A 465 -2.86 32.11 -10.37
C ASN A 465 -2.86 31.53 -8.93
N GLN A 466 -2.00 30.54 -8.67
CA GLN A 466 -1.88 29.83 -7.39
C GLN A 466 -0.43 29.33 -7.21
N PRO A 467 0.00 28.97 -5.98
CA PRO A 467 1.33 28.41 -5.77
C PRO A 467 1.50 27.05 -6.46
N LEU A 468 2.65 26.85 -7.11
CA LEU A 468 3.05 25.61 -7.76
C LEU A 468 4.23 24.97 -7.03
N GLU A 469 4.06 23.73 -6.58
CA GLU A 469 5.09 22.87 -6.02
C GLU A 469 5.77 22.09 -7.15
N VAL A 470 7.05 22.38 -7.40
CA VAL A 470 7.86 21.72 -8.42
C VAL A 470 8.87 20.80 -7.76
N TYR A 471 8.80 19.52 -8.10
CA TYR A 471 9.74 18.47 -7.72
C TYR A 471 10.60 18.14 -8.93
N SER A 472 11.86 18.56 -8.92
CA SER A 472 12.82 18.32 -9.99
C SER A 472 13.86 17.28 -9.56
N LYS A 473 14.31 16.45 -10.49
CA LYS A 473 15.33 15.42 -10.21
C LYS A 473 16.21 15.17 -11.42
N GLY A 474 17.53 15.24 -11.24
CA GLY A 474 18.51 14.85 -12.25
C GLY A 474 18.50 13.35 -12.56
N LEU A 475 19.18 12.94 -13.65
CA LEU A 475 19.32 11.52 -14.01
C LEU A 475 20.16 10.75 -12.97
N ASP A 476 21.21 11.38 -12.44
CA ASP A 476 22.16 10.78 -11.49
C ASP A 476 21.81 11.06 -10.02
N GLU A 477 20.79 11.87 -9.76
CA GLU A 477 20.35 12.21 -8.41
C GLU A 477 19.37 11.17 -7.89
N LEU A 478 19.47 10.81 -6.60
CA LEU A 478 18.56 9.86 -5.94
C LEU A 478 17.34 10.55 -5.32
N ASP A 479 17.49 11.81 -4.93
CA ASP A 479 16.46 12.55 -4.20
C ASP A 479 15.74 13.56 -5.08
N TRP A 480 14.50 13.88 -4.73
CA TRP A 480 13.74 14.94 -5.38
C TRP A 480 14.05 16.30 -4.74
N ILE A 481 14.29 17.30 -5.58
CA ILE A 481 14.54 18.69 -5.17
C ILE A 481 13.20 19.45 -5.20
N PHE A 482 12.85 20.09 -4.08
CA PHE A 482 11.59 20.83 -3.96
C PHE A 482 11.79 22.35 -4.16
N THR A 483 11.03 22.91 -5.10
CA THR A 483 10.95 24.35 -5.36
C THR A 483 9.50 24.80 -5.36
N SER A 484 9.17 25.79 -4.52
CA SER A 484 7.83 26.40 -4.51
C SER A 484 7.83 27.73 -5.27
N ILE A 485 6.98 27.84 -6.29
CA ILE A 485 6.78 29.05 -7.10
C ILE A 485 5.49 29.74 -6.65
N MET A 486 5.62 30.93 -6.07
CA MET A 486 4.48 31.73 -5.59
C MET A 486 4.05 32.75 -6.67
N PRO A 487 2.74 32.94 -6.90
CA PRO A 487 2.27 34.00 -7.79
C PRO A 487 2.64 35.38 -7.20
N PRO A 488 2.94 36.39 -8.05
CA PRO A 488 3.22 37.73 -7.55
C PRO A 488 1.95 38.29 -6.89
N GLU A 489 2.05 38.67 -5.61
CA GLU A 489 0.92 39.24 -4.88
C GLU A 489 0.40 40.50 -5.59
N GLY A 490 -0.91 40.53 -5.84
CA GLY A 490 -1.58 41.66 -6.48
C GLY A 490 -1.33 42.96 -5.71
N GLN A 491 -1.09 44.03 -6.47
CA GLN A 491 -0.81 45.39 -6.00
C GLN A 491 -1.68 45.85 -4.81
N GLN A 492 -1.16 45.72 -3.60
CA GLN A 492 -1.54 46.55 -2.47
C GLN A 492 -0.33 46.91 -1.61
N ARG A 493 0.62 47.65 -2.21
CA ARG A 493 1.34 48.80 -1.62
C ARG A 493 2.52 49.16 -2.52
N ARG A 494 2.55 50.41 -2.97
CA ARG A 494 3.68 51.01 -3.68
C ARG A 494 4.92 50.92 -2.79
N ALA A 495 5.91 50.11 -3.17
CA ALA A 495 7.27 50.24 -2.70
C ALA A 495 8.15 50.73 -3.86
N SER A 496 9.04 51.66 -3.53
CA SER A 496 9.84 52.51 -4.40
C SER A 496 10.68 51.74 -5.45
N MET A 497 10.73 52.31 -6.65
CA MET A 497 11.63 51.94 -7.73
C MET A 497 13.09 52.06 -7.29
N SER A 498 13.82 50.94 -7.27
CA SER A 498 15.27 50.93 -7.41
C SER A 498 15.66 50.02 -8.57
N VAL A 499 16.09 50.65 -9.66
CA VAL A 499 16.74 50.00 -10.80
C VAL A 499 18.10 49.46 -10.35
N GLY A 500 18.37 48.18 -10.61
CA GLY A 500 19.74 47.66 -10.74
C GLY A 500 20.19 46.61 -9.72
N ARG A 501 19.86 45.34 -10.00
CA ARG A 501 20.84 44.22 -9.98
C ARG A 501 20.24 43.01 -10.72
N PRO A 502 21.01 42.31 -11.58
CA PRO A 502 20.56 41.06 -12.17
C PRO A 502 20.27 40.04 -11.06
N LEU A 503 19.13 39.36 -11.19
CA LEU A 503 18.68 38.29 -10.30
C LEU A 503 19.72 37.16 -10.32
N SER A 504 20.15 36.71 -9.14
CA SER A 504 20.94 35.49 -9.03
C SER A 504 20.02 34.29 -9.25
N SER A 505 20.04 33.70 -10.44
CA SER A 505 19.43 32.41 -10.79
C SER A 505 20.12 31.22 -10.12
N TYR A 506 20.91 31.46 -9.08
CA TYR A 506 21.66 30.44 -8.38
C TYR A 506 20.72 29.72 -7.42
N SER A 507 20.19 28.60 -7.89
CA SER A 507 19.35 27.71 -7.09
C SER A 507 20.08 27.34 -5.79
N ALA A 508 19.37 27.39 -4.64
CA ALA A 508 19.96 27.20 -3.31
C ALA A 508 20.76 25.87 -3.17
N HIS A 509 20.45 24.87 -3.99
CA HIS A 509 21.13 23.58 -4.03
C HIS A 509 22.53 23.61 -4.69
N LYS A 510 22.85 24.60 -5.55
CA LYS A 510 24.14 24.71 -6.26
C LYS A 510 25.22 25.43 -5.44
N GLY A 511 24.89 26.04 -4.30
CA GLY A 511 25.80 26.91 -3.54
C GLY A 511 25.80 26.79 -2.02
N LEU A 512 24.87 26.05 -1.42
CA LEU A 512 24.82 25.84 0.03
C LEU A 512 25.31 24.44 0.38
N GLY A 513 26.36 24.37 1.21
CA GLY A 513 27.04 23.12 1.56
C GLY A 513 26.19 22.12 2.36
N PRO A 514 26.73 20.91 2.63
CA PRO A 514 26.00 19.79 3.27
C PRO A 514 25.34 20.08 4.62
N GLN A 515 25.73 21.16 5.30
CA GLN A 515 25.21 21.64 6.59
C GLN A 515 23.73 22.11 6.57
N TRP A 516 23.03 22.01 5.45
CA TRP A 516 21.66 22.50 5.25
C TRP A 516 20.60 21.40 4.99
N GLY A 517 20.90 20.12 5.28
CA GLY A 517 19.91 19.04 5.42
C GLY A 517 19.88 17.99 4.31
N GLY A 518 19.67 16.73 4.70
CA GLY A 518 19.89 15.52 3.88
C GLY A 518 18.64 14.67 3.59
N ASP A 519 17.43 15.18 3.76
CA ASP A 519 16.21 14.45 3.37
C ASP A 519 15.17 15.46 2.85
N ALA A 520 15.01 15.52 1.52
CA ALA A 520 14.23 16.50 0.75
C ALA A 520 14.59 17.99 0.99
N ARG A 521 15.54 18.53 0.21
CA ARG A 521 15.94 19.95 0.24
C ARG A 521 14.77 20.85 -0.19
N LYS A 522 14.21 21.66 0.72
CA LYS A 522 13.08 22.55 0.46
C LYS A 522 13.53 24.00 0.20
N SER A 523 13.10 24.59 -0.91
CA SER A 523 13.34 26.01 -1.22
C SER A 523 12.05 26.75 -1.62
N ILE A 524 11.89 27.99 -1.15
CA ILE A 524 10.75 28.88 -1.49
C ILE A 524 11.26 30.05 -2.32
N VAL A 525 10.56 30.37 -3.41
CA VAL A 525 10.76 31.61 -4.18
C VAL A 525 9.74 32.65 -3.69
N VAL A 526 10.22 33.78 -3.16
CA VAL A 526 9.37 34.89 -2.66
C VAL A 526 9.36 36.06 -3.66
N PRO A 527 8.19 36.55 -4.13
CA PRO A 527 8.11 37.64 -5.10
C PRO A 527 7.93 38.99 -4.39
N ASN A 528 8.99 39.51 -3.77
CA ASN A 528 9.02 40.83 -3.11
C ASN A 528 9.90 41.86 -3.86
N GLY A 529 10.00 41.73 -5.19
CA GLY A 529 10.78 42.64 -6.04
C GLY A 529 12.30 42.40 -6.03
N PHE A 530 12.77 41.34 -5.36
CA PHE A 530 14.19 40.94 -5.26
C PHE A 530 14.38 39.42 -5.43
N GLY A 531 13.65 38.79 -6.37
CA GLY A 531 13.54 37.33 -6.56
C GLY A 531 14.81 36.50 -6.30
N GLY A 532 14.86 35.89 -5.11
CA GLY A 532 15.91 34.97 -4.68
C GLY A 532 15.33 33.77 -3.95
N PHE A 533 16.05 32.64 -3.97
CA PHE A 533 15.65 31.41 -3.28
C PHE A 533 15.92 31.53 -1.77
N LEU A 534 14.88 31.31 -0.95
CA LEU A 534 15.03 31.13 0.49
C LEU A 534 15.08 29.62 0.78
N ALA A 535 16.22 29.12 1.25
CA ALA A 535 16.34 27.76 1.77
C ALA A 535 15.54 27.66 3.07
N ILE A 536 14.62 26.68 3.16
CA ILE A 536 13.94 26.37 4.42
C ILE A 536 14.82 25.39 5.20
N PRO A 537 15.22 25.69 6.44
CA PRO A 537 15.89 24.71 7.29
C PRO A 537 15.01 23.46 7.48
N ALA A 538 15.59 22.26 7.43
CA ALA A 538 14.89 21.06 7.84
C ALA A 538 14.60 21.12 9.36
N ASP A 539 13.39 20.77 9.78
CA ASP A 539 12.96 20.82 11.19
C ASP A 539 13.68 19.82 12.12
N ASN A 540 14.75 19.16 11.66
CA ASN A 540 15.39 18.07 12.39
C ASN A 540 16.84 18.31 12.81
N ASP A 541 17.40 19.51 12.62
CA ASP A 541 18.71 19.86 13.19
C ASP A 541 18.63 21.12 14.04
N GLY A 542 19.01 20.95 15.30
CA GLY A 542 18.92 21.95 16.35
C GLY A 542 19.52 23.30 15.94
N ARG A 543 18.70 24.35 16.09
CA ARG A 543 19.11 25.76 16.01
C ARG A 543 20.47 25.97 16.70
N PRO A 544 21.47 26.60 16.06
CA PRO A 544 22.69 26.96 16.74
C PRO A 544 22.36 27.97 17.85
N ARG A 545 22.49 27.53 19.10
CA ARG A 545 22.30 28.37 20.28
C ARG A 545 23.47 29.35 20.37
N SER A 546 23.21 30.61 20.03
CA SER A 546 24.09 31.72 20.38
C SER A 546 23.95 32.01 21.88
N ALA A 547 25.09 32.16 22.54
CA ALA A 547 25.27 32.31 23.98
C ALA A 547 24.59 33.57 24.56
N GLY A 548 24.07 33.44 25.77
CA GLY A 548 23.53 34.53 26.57
C GLY A 548 22.99 34.01 27.90
N HIS A 549 23.89 33.78 28.85
CA HIS A 549 23.57 33.37 30.21
C HIS A 549 23.30 34.62 31.06
N MET A 550 22.16 34.69 31.76
CA MET A 550 22.04 35.41 33.05
C MET A 550 21.07 34.67 33.97
N ALA A 551 21.44 34.68 35.25
CA ALA A 551 20.99 33.81 36.34
C ALA A 551 19.65 34.29 36.99
N PRO A 552 19.15 33.62 38.04
CA PRO A 552 17.73 33.51 38.36
C PRO A 552 17.21 34.63 39.28
N SER A 553 15.89 34.82 39.26
CA SER A 553 15.16 35.39 40.41
C SER A 553 13.90 34.58 40.62
N GLY A 554 13.73 34.11 41.86
CA GLY A 554 12.59 33.32 42.30
C GLY A 554 11.29 34.13 42.41
N GLY A 555 10.20 33.43 42.71
CA GLY A 555 8.92 34.04 43.02
C GLY A 555 7.76 33.06 42.95
N PHE A 556 7.35 32.61 44.14
CA PHE A 556 6.14 31.90 44.54
C PHE A 556 4.86 32.15 43.72
N GLY A 557 3.99 31.14 43.68
CA GLY A 557 2.57 31.33 43.34
C GLY A 557 1.75 30.04 43.25
N HIS A 558 1.24 29.55 44.38
CA HIS A 558 0.14 28.60 44.45
C HIS A 558 -1.17 29.19 43.91
N GLY A 559 -2.04 28.38 43.32
CA GLY A 559 -3.42 28.75 42.99
C GLY A 559 -4.28 27.54 42.62
N TYR A 560 -5.31 27.28 43.41
CA TYR A 560 -6.20 26.13 43.41
C TYR A 560 -7.33 26.21 42.36
N SER A 561 -7.84 25.02 41.99
CA SER A 561 -9.24 24.61 41.72
C SER A 561 -10.15 25.45 40.81
N ASN A 562 -10.83 24.78 39.86
CA ASN A 562 -12.24 24.41 40.06
C ASN A 562 -12.81 23.51 38.95
N SER A 563 -13.75 22.69 39.41
CA SER A 563 -14.53 21.63 38.77
C SER A 563 -15.84 22.11 38.13
N LEU A 564 -16.52 21.15 37.47
CA LEU A 564 -17.95 21.11 37.08
C LEU A 564 -18.24 21.76 35.72
N GLY A 565 -19.03 21.20 34.81
CA GLY A 565 -19.98 20.08 34.85
C GLY A 565 -20.98 20.34 33.71
N GLY A 566 -21.47 19.31 33.02
CA GLY A 566 -22.42 19.52 31.93
C GLY A 566 -22.70 18.26 31.13
N ARG A 567 -23.75 17.55 31.54
CA ARG A 567 -24.24 16.29 31.00
C ARG A 567 -25.50 16.63 30.20
N GLU A 568 -25.61 16.23 28.93
CA GLU A 568 -26.87 15.77 28.34
C GLU A 568 -26.62 14.88 27.10
N PRO A 569 -27.54 13.93 26.80
CA PRO A 569 -27.28 12.81 25.91
C PRO A 569 -27.90 13.00 24.51
N SER A 570 -27.32 12.35 23.50
CA SER A 570 -27.97 12.18 22.18
C SER A 570 -27.69 10.78 21.62
N PRO A 571 -28.59 10.26 20.77
CA PRO A 571 -29.09 8.89 20.87
C PRO A 571 -28.19 7.86 20.15
N ARG A 572 -28.06 6.69 20.79
CA ARG A 572 -27.41 5.51 20.23
C ARG A 572 -28.27 4.91 19.13
N ALA A 573 -27.70 4.80 17.93
CA ALA A 573 -28.15 3.86 16.93
C ALA A 573 -27.93 2.42 17.44
N SER A 574 -29.02 1.68 17.56
CA SER A 574 -29.09 0.28 17.95
C SER A 574 -28.74 -0.60 16.75
N TRP A 575 -27.65 -1.37 16.83
CA TRP A 575 -27.42 -2.51 15.96
C TRP A 575 -27.01 -3.73 16.80
N MET A 576 -27.87 -4.76 16.69
CA MET A 576 -27.69 -6.17 17.05
C MET A 576 -27.71 -6.54 18.54
N THR A 577 -28.93 -6.82 18.98
CA THR A 577 -29.27 -7.63 20.16
C THR A 577 -28.59 -8.98 20.18
N HIS A 578 -27.91 -9.25 21.29
CA HIS A 578 -27.44 -10.56 21.72
C HIS A 578 -28.59 -11.55 21.91
N VAL A 579 -28.62 -12.64 21.13
CA VAL A 579 -29.27 -13.89 21.54
C VAL A 579 -28.39 -15.05 21.08
N GLY A 580 -27.88 -15.84 22.02
CA GLY A 580 -27.12 -17.07 21.73
C GLY A 580 -25.86 -17.22 22.56
N ARG A 581 -25.99 -17.68 23.81
CA ARG A 581 -24.87 -18.21 24.60
C ARG A 581 -24.26 -19.41 23.87
N GLU A 582 -23.03 -19.31 23.39
CA GLU A 582 -22.27 -20.49 22.95
C GLU A 582 -20.97 -20.66 23.74
N LYS A 583 -21.04 -21.50 24.78
CA LYS A 583 -19.90 -22.03 25.53
C LYS A 583 -19.03 -23.01 24.69
N ARG A 584 -19.24 -23.14 23.37
CA ARG A 584 -18.52 -24.09 22.50
C ARG A 584 -17.45 -23.46 21.62
N ALA A 585 -17.48 -22.15 21.37
CA ALA A 585 -16.57 -21.50 20.42
C ALA A 585 -15.09 -21.47 20.86
N SER A 586 -14.80 -21.42 22.17
CA SER A 586 -13.43 -21.23 22.66
C SER A 586 -12.51 -22.45 22.54
N ARG A 587 -13.04 -23.63 22.22
CA ARG A 587 -12.24 -24.85 22.03
C ARG A 587 -11.78 -25.04 20.57
N ALA A 588 -12.34 -24.29 19.64
CA ALA A 588 -12.06 -24.38 18.21
C ALA A 588 -11.24 -23.19 17.68
N ASP A 589 -10.88 -22.25 18.55
CA ASP A 589 -10.08 -21.07 18.25
C ASP A 589 -8.61 -21.39 18.57
N LEU A 590 -7.91 -22.01 17.61
CA LEU A 590 -6.51 -22.46 17.71
C LEU A 590 -5.51 -21.40 17.23
N TRP A 591 -6.01 -20.29 16.70
CA TRP A 591 -5.21 -19.18 16.18
C TRP A 591 -4.67 -18.28 17.30
N ARG A 592 -5.38 -18.24 18.43
CA ARG A 592 -4.98 -17.57 19.66
C ARG A 592 -4.13 -18.48 20.53
#